data_AF-A0A7C1LWF8-F1
#
_entry.id   AF-A0A7C1LWF8-F1
#
_cell.length_a   1.000
_cell.length_b   1.000
_cell.length_c   1.000
_cell.angle_alpha   90.00
_cell.angle_beta   90.00
_cell.angle_gamma   90.00
#
_symmetry.space_group_name_H-M   'P 1'
#
loop_
_entity.id
_entity.type
_entity.pdbx_description
1 polymer ?
#
loop_
_entity_poly.entity_id
_entity_poly.type
_entity_poly.pdbx_seq_one_letter_code
_entity_poly.pdbx_strand_id
1 'polypeptide(L)'
;MSEVIDRKFEFIAFNPCKGAIYTHKNGILFLAKDLAVPDMLDAYMKKCEALCCGSEHIHSMALAKERILHYQRTVESHVPDTNLTCEIERCIKGANLNV
;
A
#
# COMPACT_ATOMS: atom_id res chain seq x y z
N MET A 1 17.24 10.21 -13.48
CA MET A 1 16.32 9.06 -13.67
C MET A 1 15.13 9.30 -12.75
N SER A 2 13.88 9.16 -13.21
CA SER A 2 12.74 9.33 -12.30
C SER A 2 12.79 8.21 -11.26
N GLU A 3 12.92 8.56 -9.99
CA GLU A 3 12.97 7.58 -8.92
C GLU A 3 11.64 6.81 -8.83
N VAL A 4 11.70 5.48 -8.91
CA VAL A 4 10.55 4.60 -8.74
C VAL A 4 10.24 4.47 -7.26
N ILE A 5 8.98 4.73 -6.87
CA ILE A 5 8.54 4.73 -5.48
C ILE A 5 8.29 3.29 -5.00
N ASP A 6 7.43 2.53 -5.69
CA ASP A 6 7.25 1.10 -5.40
C ASP A 6 8.22 0.27 -6.22
N ARG A 7 9.24 -0.26 -5.56
CA ARG A 7 10.24 -1.10 -6.20
C ARG A 7 9.78 -2.55 -6.31
N LYS A 8 8.78 -2.98 -5.52
CA LYS A 8 8.31 -4.37 -5.39
C LYS A 8 7.18 -4.70 -6.36
N PHE A 9 6.31 -3.75 -6.67
CA PHE A 9 5.16 -3.98 -7.55
C PHE A 9 5.18 -3.05 -8.75
N GLU A 10 4.84 -3.59 -9.92
CA GLU A 10 4.41 -2.78 -11.05
C GLU A 10 2.88 -2.78 -11.07
N PHE A 11 2.27 -1.59 -11.04
CA PHE A 11 0.82 -1.44 -11.05
C PHE A 11 0.39 -0.19 -11.82
N ILE A 12 -0.89 -0.19 -12.21
CA ILE A 12 -1.63 0.96 -12.72
C ILE A 12 -2.97 1.04 -12.00
N ALA A 13 -3.29 2.20 -11.43
CA ALA A 13 -4.54 2.44 -10.70
C ALA A 13 -5.20 3.72 -11.21
N PHE A 14 -6.51 3.67 -11.43
CA PHE A 14 -7.30 4.80 -11.92
C PHE A 14 -8.24 5.30 -10.82
N ASN A 15 -8.22 6.61 -10.56
CA ASN A 15 -9.20 7.26 -9.68
C ASN A 15 -10.36 7.81 -10.52
N PRO A 16 -11.56 7.20 -10.44
CA PRO A 16 -12.69 7.58 -11.28
C PRO A 16 -13.27 8.96 -10.96
N CYS A 17 -13.06 9.50 -9.76
CA CYS A 17 -13.61 10.80 -9.37
C CYS A 17 -12.86 11.98 -9.97
N LYS A 18 -11.57 11.82 -10.30
CA LYS A 18 -10.72 12.91 -10.81
C LYS A 18 -9.96 12.59 -12.09
N GLY A 19 -10.18 11.41 -12.68
CA GLY A 19 -9.50 10.98 -13.91
C GLY A 19 -8.00 10.77 -13.76
N ALA A 20 -7.47 10.67 -12.54
CA ALA A 20 -6.04 10.54 -12.29
C ALA A 20 -5.58 9.09 -12.41
N ILE A 21 -4.36 8.90 -12.95
CA ILE A 21 -3.68 7.60 -13.04
C ILE A 21 -2.49 7.59 -12.07
N TYR A 22 -2.39 6.52 -11.30
CA TYR A 22 -1.28 6.22 -10.42
C TYR A 22 -0.55 4.97 -10.89
N THR A 23 0.75 4.94 -10.68
CA THR A 23 1.62 3.82 -11.05
C THR A 23 2.68 3.61 -9.96
N HIS A 24 3.45 2.55 -10.07
CA HIS A 24 4.63 2.29 -9.21
C HIS A 24 5.64 3.46 -9.18
N LYS A 25 5.60 4.36 -10.16
CA LYS A 25 6.45 5.57 -10.20
C LYS A 25 5.99 6.67 -9.25
N ASN A 26 4.74 6.66 -8.77
CA ASN A 26 4.18 7.72 -7.94
C ASN A 26 3.28 7.22 -6.80
N GLY A 27 3.30 5.93 -6.50
CA GLY A 27 2.56 5.34 -5.40
C GLY A 27 3.22 4.06 -4.89
N ILE A 28 2.66 3.53 -3.82
CA ILE A 28 3.02 2.25 -3.20
C ILE A 28 1.79 1.35 -3.11
N LEU A 29 2.01 0.04 -3.19
CA LEU A 29 0.97 -0.98 -3.12
C LEU A 29 1.17 -1.85 -1.87
N PHE A 30 0.13 -1.90 -1.03
CA PHE A 30 0.05 -2.80 0.11
C PHE A 30 -1.03 -3.85 -0.14
N LEU A 31 -0.75 -5.12 0.18
CA LEU A 31 -1.71 -6.18 -0.03
C LEU A 31 -2.62 -6.31 1.19
N ALA A 32 -3.93 -6.42 0.97
CA ALA A 32 -4.91 -6.55 2.06
C ALA A 32 -4.67 -7.76 2.98
N LYS A 33 -3.97 -8.79 2.50
CA LYS A 33 -3.58 -9.98 3.28
C LYS A 33 -2.41 -9.73 4.24
N ASP A 34 -1.67 -8.63 4.07
CA ASP A 34 -0.49 -8.34 4.89
C ASP A 34 -0.93 -7.87 6.28
N LEU A 35 -0.48 -8.57 7.32
CA LEU A 35 -0.88 -8.31 8.71
C LEU A 35 -0.58 -6.88 9.20
N ALA A 36 0.36 -6.18 8.56
CA ALA A 36 0.73 -4.80 8.92
C ALA A 36 -0.24 -3.73 8.38
N VAL A 37 -1.11 -4.06 7.42
CA VAL A 37 -1.98 -3.06 6.77
C VAL A 37 -2.97 -2.40 7.74
N PRO A 38 -3.65 -3.12 8.67
CA PRO A 38 -4.54 -2.47 9.64
C PRO A 38 -3.84 -1.40 10.49
N ASP A 39 -2.64 -1.68 11.00
CA ASP A 39 -1.88 -0.75 11.85
C ASP A 39 -1.36 0.45 11.04
N MET A 40 -0.96 0.21 9.79
CA MET A 40 -0.62 1.28 8.85
C MET A 40 -1.81 2.23 8.62
N LEU A 41 -3.02 1.70 8.46
CA LEU A 41 -4.23 2.52 8.30
C LEU A 41 -4.51 3.36 9.55
N ASP A 42 -4.30 2.83 10.75
CA ASP A 42 -4.44 3.59 11.99
C ASP A 42 -3.46 4.77 12.05
N ALA A 43 -2.19 4.52 11.73
CA ALA A 43 -1.17 5.57 11.69
C ALA A 43 -1.48 6.64 10.63
N TYR A 44 -1.96 6.21 9.45
CA TYR A 44 -2.35 7.11 8.37
C TYR A 44 -3.54 7.99 8.77
N MET A 45 -4.60 7.40 9.33
CA MET A 45 -5.78 8.15 9.81
C MET A 45 -5.40 9.19 10.85
N LYS A 46 -4.61 8.82 11.87
CA LYS A 46 -4.10 9.76 12.89
C LYS A 46 -3.32 10.92 12.27
N LYS A 47 -2.52 10.64 11.22
CA LYS A 47 -1.78 11.69 10.52
C LYS A 47 -2.71 12.60 9.70
N CYS A 48 -3.73 12.05 9.05
CA CYS A 48 -4.75 12.82 8.33
C CYS A 48 -5.55 13.73 9.26
N GLU A 49 -5.93 13.25 10.46
CA GLU A 49 -6.57 14.08 11.49
C GLU A 49 -5.67 15.27 11.89
N ALA A 50 -4.38 15.01 12.11
CA ALA A 50 -3.40 16.05 12.43
C ALA A 50 -3.17 17.06 11.28
N LEU A 51 -3.51 16.69 10.04
CA LEU A 51 -3.48 17.56 8.86
C LEU A 51 -4.83 18.22 8.58
N CYS A 52 -5.80 18.12 9.49
CA CYS A 52 -7.16 18.64 9.35
C CYS A 52 -7.91 18.11 8.12
N CYS A 53 -7.68 16.85 7.74
CA CYS A 53 -8.47 16.20 6.69
C CYS A 53 -9.95 16.07 7.10
N GLY A 54 -10.85 16.08 6.10
CA GLY A 54 -12.29 15.93 6.33
C GLY A 54 -12.66 14.60 7.00
N SER A 55 -13.65 14.65 7.88
CA SER A 55 -14.12 13.50 8.67
C SER A 55 -14.60 12.33 7.81
N GLU A 56 -15.10 12.61 6.61
CA GLU A 56 -15.56 11.64 5.62
C GLU A 56 -14.41 10.77 5.11
N HIS A 57 -13.21 11.36 4.98
CA HIS A 57 -12.03 10.61 4.58
C HIS A 57 -11.61 9.63 5.68
N ILE A 58 -11.58 10.10 6.93
CA ILE A 58 -11.25 9.26 8.10
C ILE A 58 -12.25 8.12 8.23
N HIS A 59 -13.55 8.41 8.10
CA HIS A 59 -14.61 7.40 8.15
C HIS A 59 -14.45 6.35 7.04
N SER A 60 -14.19 6.78 5.80
CA SER A 60 -13.97 5.87 4.68
C SER A 60 -12.77 4.93 4.91
N MET A 61 -11.69 5.46 5.50
CA MET A 61 -10.51 4.67 5.85
C MET A 61 -10.79 3.66 6.98
N ALA A 62 -11.60 4.02 7.99
CA ALA A 62 -12.05 3.11 9.03
C ALA A 62 -12.87 1.94 8.45
N LEU A 63 -13.81 2.21 7.53
CA LEU A 63 -14.57 1.17 6.83
C LEU A 63 -13.67 0.29 5.94
N ALA A 64 -12.61 0.84 5.34
CA ALA A 64 -11.63 0.05 4.62
C ALA A 64 -10.87 -0.90 5.56
N LYS A 65 -10.44 -0.43 6.73
CA LYS A 65 -9.77 -1.24 7.75
C LYS A 65 -10.65 -2.41 8.20
N GLU A 66 -11.94 -2.19 8.48
CA GLU A 66 -12.86 -3.26 8.88
C GLU A 66 -12.99 -4.36 7.82
N ARG A 67 -13.12 -3.96 6.54
CA ARG A 67 -13.15 -4.92 5.41
C ARG A 67 -11.85 -5.72 5.31
N ILE A 68 -10.70 -5.07 5.51
CA ILE A 68 -9.39 -5.72 5.50
C ILE A 68 -9.27 -6.71 6.67
N LEU A 69 -9.66 -6.32 7.88
CA LEU A 69 -9.66 -7.22 9.04
C LEU A 69 -10.57 -8.42 8.84
N HIS A 70 -11.74 -8.23 8.23
CA HIS A 70 -12.63 -9.33 7.86
C HIS A 70 -11.96 -10.24 6.82
N TYR A 71 -11.42 -9.67 5.75
CA TYR A 71 -10.71 -10.42 4.71
C TYR A 71 -9.57 -11.27 5.29
N GLN A 72 -8.72 -10.69 6.16
CA GLN A 72 -7.58 -11.38 6.78
C GLN A 72 -7.98 -12.57 7.67
N ARG A 73 -9.20 -12.60 8.22
CA ARG A 73 -9.73 -13.76 8.96
C ARG A 73 -10.17 -14.89 8.05
N THR A 74 -10.44 -14.59 6.78
CA THR A 74 -10.96 -15.56 5.79
C THR A 74 -9.89 -16.15 4.88
N VAL A 75 -8.66 -15.63 4.94
CA VAL A 75 -7.54 -16.02 4.09
C VAL A 75 -6.29 -16.28 4.91
N GLU A 76 -5.30 -16.93 4.31
CA GLU A 76 -3.96 -17.05 4.90
C GLU A 76 -3.24 -15.69 4.86
N SER A 77 -3.43 -14.91 5.92
CA SER A 77 -2.71 -13.65 6.14
C SER A 77 -1.29 -13.94 6.65
N HIS A 78 -0.33 -13.12 6.22
CA HIS A 78 1.08 -13.30 6.56
C HIS A 78 1.78 -11.97 6.80
N VAL A 79 2.94 -12.05 7.43
CA VAL A 79 3.91 -10.97 7.39
C VAL A 79 4.47 -10.84 5.97
N PRO A 80 4.78 -9.63 5.47
CA PRO A 80 5.32 -9.48 4.12
C PRO A 80 6.54 -10.37 3.89
N ASP A 81 6.48 -11.21 2.86
CA ASP A 81 7.60 -12.08 2.50
C ASP A 81 8.80 -11.23 2.05
N THR A 82 9.87 -11.26 2.84
CA THR A 82 11.16 -10.60 2.55
C THR A 82 12.31 -11.60 2.46
N ASN A 83 12.03 -12.91 2.50
CA ASN A 83 13.05 -13.94 2.68
C ASN A 83 13.61 -14.53 1.37
N LEU A 84 13.09 -14.10 0.21
CA LEU A 84 13.64 -14.50 -1.10
C LEU A 84 14.76 -13.54 -1.49
N THR A 85 15.94 -14.05 -1.86
CA THR A 85 17.11 -13.24 -2.22
C THR A 85 16.79 -12.20 -3.30
N CYS A 86 15.98 -12.56 -4.29
CA CYS A 86 15.54 -11.64 -5.35
C CYS A 86 14.66 -10.50 -4.81
N GLU A 87 13.79 -10.76 -3.82
CA GLU A 87 12.95 -9.75 -3.18
C GLU A 87 13.78 -8.81 -2.30
N ILE A 88 14.80 -9.33 -1.61
CA ILE A 88 15.76 -8.52 -0.84
C ILE A 88 16.49 -7.56 -1.76
N GLU A 89 17.04 -8.05 -2.88
CA GLU A 89 17.73 -7.20 -3.85
C GLU A 89 16.80 -6.15 -4.47
N ARG A 90 15.59 -6.55 -4.84
CA ARG A 90 14.57 -5.63 -5.38
C ARG A 90 14.20 -4.53 -4.39
N CYS A 91 14.04 -4.87 -3.12
CA CYS A 91 13.70 -3.92 -2.05
C CYS A 91 14.86 -2.99 -1.69
N ILE A 92 16.09 -3.50 -1.59
CA ILE A 92 17.26 -2.72 -1.13
C ILE A 92 17.91 -1.94 -2.27
N LYS A 93 18.19 -2.60 -3.40
CA LYS A 93 18.99 -2.02 -4.49
C LYS A 93 18.14 -1.22 -5.48
N GLY A 94 16.83 -1.44 -5.51
CA GLY A 94 15.96 -0.96 -6.59
C GLY A 94 16.24 -1.73 -7.88
N ALA A 95 15.21 -1.98 -8.68
CA ALA A 95 15.35 -2.79 -9.88
C ALA A 95 16.30 -2.13 -10.89
N ASN A 96 17.53 -2.66 -10.99
CA ASN A 96 18.38 -2.64 -12.18
C ASN A 96 18.45 -4.07 -12.74
N LEU A 97 17.31 -4.69 -12.97
CA LEU A 97 17.25 -5.96 -13.68
C LEU A 97 16.84 -5.66 -15.12
N ASN A 98 17.85 -5.36 -15.93
CA ASN A 98 17.77 -5.60 -17.37
C ASN A 98 17.58 -7.11 -17.56
N VAL A 99 16.35 -7.53 -17.87
CA VAL A 99 16.05 -8.78 -18.56
C VAL A 99 15.11 -8.44 -19.70
#